data_AF-A0AAP9SEB3-F1
#
_entry.id   AF-A0AAP9SEB3-F1
#
_cell.length_a   1.000
_cell.length_b   1.000
_cell.length_c   1.000
_cell.angle_alpha   90.00
_cell.angle_beta   90.00
_cell.angle_gamma   90.00
#
_symmetry.space_group_name_H-M   'P 1'
#
loop_
_entity.id
_entity.type
_entity.pdbx_description
1 polymer ?
#
loop_
_entity_poly.entity_id
_entity_poly.type
_entity_poly.pdbx_seq_one_letter_code
_entity_poly.pdbx_strand_id
1 'polypeptide(L)'
;MRNMTKEQLESAHKEIVAIIRKCEHMEGKFAAGISQHTLLKNRLFSMRMAKQLIEEKLTALQMSAAIEEANVFPLPEVASAIEPVRSIIRKCRKAQSKYEKETVNYNRYEPMIHAMQIAEQLLQQEAEAR
;
A
#
# COMPACT_ATOMS: atom_id res chain seq x y z
N MET A 1 10.52 -1.14 14.61
CA MET A 1 11.53 -0.80 13.58
C MET A 1 11.54 0.72 13.45
N ARG A 2 12.72 1.37 13.36
CA ARG A 2 12.76 2.82 13.15
C ARG A 2 12.20 3.13 11.75
N ASN A 3 11.28 4.08 11.67
CA ASN A 3 10.85 4.61 10.37
C ASN A 3 12.03 5.36 9.75
N MET A 4 12.45 4.93 8.58
CA MET A 4 13.52 5.58 7.80
C MET A 4 12.89 6.72 7.00
N THR A 5 13.52 7.89 6.98
CA THR A 5 13.03 9.01 6.17
C THR A 5 13.28 8.75 4.68
N LYS A 6 12.58 9.50 3.82
CA LYS A 6 12.77 9.43 2.37
C LYS A 6 14.23 9.72 1.99
N GLU A 7 14.82 10.75 2.60
CA GLU A 7 16.21 11.17 2.35
C GLU A 7 17.22 10.09 2.77
N GLN A 8 16.94 9.39 3.88
CA GLN A 8 17.77 8.26 4.33
C GLN A 8 17.72 7.10 3.33
N LEU A 9 16.54 6.81 2.78
CA LEU A 9 16.34 5.76 1.77
C LEU A 9 17.00 6.14 0.44
N GLU A 10 16.85 7.38 -0.03
CA GLU A 10 17.49 7.87 -1.27
C GLU A 10 19.02 7.86 -1.17
N SER A 11 19.55 8.29 -0.01
CA SER A 11 20.99 8.24 0.27
C SER A 11 21.51 6.80 0.26
N ALA A 12 20.81 5.88 0.94
CA ALA A 12 21.17 4.46 0.96
C ALA A 12 21.10 3.82 -0.43
N HIS A 13 20.08 4.17 -1.23
CA HIS A 13 19.94 3.70 -2.62
C HIS A 13 21.14 4.07 -3.47
N LYS A 14 21.56 5.35 -3.40
CA LYS A 14 22.72 5.86 -4.14
C LYS A 14 24.00 5.09 -3.79
N GLU A 15 24.24 4.85 -2.50
CA GLU A 15 25.41 4.09 -2.05
C GLU A 15 25.37 2.63 -2.51
N ILE A 16 24.21 1.96 -2.41
CA ILE A 16 24.06 0.58 -2.87
C ILE A 16 24.30 0.47 -4.39
N VAL A 17 23.77 1.40 -5.18
CA VAL A 17 24.03 1.44 -6.63
C VAL A 17 25.53 1.60 -6.91
N ALA A 18 26.23 2.46 -6.17
CA ALA A 18 27.66 2.63 -6.31
C ALA A 18 28.44 1.35 -5.94
N ILE A 19 28.03 0.64 -4.88
CA ILE A 19 28.62 -0.64 -4.47
C ILE A 19 28.38 -1.71 -5.53
N ILE A 20 27.18 -1.81 -6.09
CA ILE A 20 26.85 -2.75 -7.17
C ILE A 20 27.80 -2.53 -8.36
N ARG A 21 27.94 -1.29 -8.83
CA ARG A 21 28.84 -0.95 -9.95
C ARG A 21 30.30 -1.34 -9.66
N LYS A 22 30.77 -1.10 -8.43
CA LYS A 22 32.12 -1.52 -8.01
C LYS A 22 32.26 -3.04 -8.03
N CYS A 23 31.25 -3.78 -7.57
CA CYS A 23 31.25 -5.24 -7.61
C CYS A 23 31.19 -5.79 -9.05
N GLU A 24 30.36 -5.22 -9.92
CA GLU A 24 30.27 -5.58 -11.35
C GLU A 24 31.60 -5.33 -12.06
N HIS A 25 32.30 -4.23 -11.75
CA HIS A 25 33.63 -3.97 -12.30
C HIS A 25 34.71 -4.99 -11.85
N MET A 26 34.47 -5.71 -10.75
CA MET A 26 35.35 -6.80 -10.28
C MET A 26 34.93 -8.17 -10.84
N GLU A 27 33.79 -8.25 -11.52
CA GLU A 27 33.33 -9.47 -12.16
C GLU A 27 34.31 -9.87 -13.28
N GLY A 28 34.64 -11.16 -13.38
CA GLY A 28 35.65 -11.66 -14.33
C GLY A 28 37.11 -11.52 -13.89
N LYS A 29 37.43 -10.82 -12.78
CA LYS A 29 38.79 -10.78 -12.21
C LYS A 29 39.14 -11.97 -11.32
N PHE A 30 38.15 -12.81 -10.99
CA PHE A 30 38.32 -14.00 -10.15
C PHE A 30 37.94 -15.25 -10.93
N ALA A 31 38.78 -16.29 -10.84
CA ALA A 31 38.49 -17.59 -11.44
C ALA A 31 37.24 -18.22 -10.83
N ALA A 32 36.46 -18.95 -11.63
CA ALA A 32 35.32 -19.69 -11.11
C ALA A 32 35.78 -20.76 -10.11
N GLY A 33 35.00 -20.99 -9.06
CA GLY A 33 35.27 -22.01 -8.04
C GLY A 33 36.11 -21.56 -6.84
N ILE A 34 36.66 -20.33 -6.85
CA ILE A 34 37.38 -19.79 -5.68
C ILE A 34 36.45 -18.97 -4.77
N SER A 35 36.84 -18.84 -3.49
CA SER A 35 36.04 -18.13 -2.48
C SER A 35 35.76 -16.67 -2.85
N GLN A 36 36.71 -15.98 -3.49
CA GLN A 36 36.52 -14.58 -3.92
C GLN A 36 35.42 -14.44 -4.98
N HIS A 37 35.35 -15.38 -5.94
CA HIS A 37 34.31 -15.39 -6.98
C HIS A 37 32.92 -15.61 -6.36
N THR A 38 32.78 -16.59 -5.47
CA THR A 38 31.51 -16.85 -4.76
C THR A 38 31.10 -15.68 -3.87
N LEU A 39 32.06 -15.08 -3.14
CA LEU A 39 31.82 -13.92 -2.30
C LEU A 39 31.33 -12.71 -3.11
N LEU A 40 31.91 -12.47 -4.29
CA LEU A 40 31.49 -11.39 -5.17
C LEU A 40 30.05 -11.59 -5.66
N LYS A 41 29.70 -12.81 -6.08
CA LYS A 41 28.32 -13.15 -6.49
C LYS A 41 27.32 -12.95 -5.35
N ASN A 42 27.64 -13.40 -4.14
CA ASN A 42 26.77 -13.26 -2.98
C ASN A 42 26.55 -11.78 -2.60
N ARG A 43 27.60 -10.95 -2.70
CA ARG A 43 27.49 -9.49 -2.51
C ARG A 43 26.58 -8.85 -3.54
N LEU A 44 26.78 -9.15 -4.83
CA LEU A 44 25.93 -8.64 -5.90
C LEU A 44 24.46 -9.01 -5.69
N PHE A 45 24.19 -10.28 -5.37
CA PHE A 45 22.85 -10.75 -5.07
C PHE A 45 22.22 -9.98 -3.90
N SER A 46 22.94 -9.88 -2.77
CA SER A 46 22.45 -9.18 -1.58
C SER A 46 22.19 -7.70 -1.83
N MET A 47 23.08 -7.02 -2.56
CA MET A 47 22.93 -5.59 -2.87
C MET A 47 21.79 -5.34 -3.85
N ARG A 48 21.58 -6.22 -4.83
CA ARG A 48 20.43 -6.12 -5.76
C ARG A 48 19.11 -6.30 -5.02
N MET A 49 19.03 -7.25 -4.08
CA MET A 49 17.86 -7.39 -3.21
C MET A 49 17.64 -6.15 -2.35
N ALA A 50 18.69 -5.64 -1.71
CA ALA A 50 18.60 -4.44 -0.88
C ALA A 50 18.13 -3.21 -1.70
N LYS A 51 18.65 -3.04 -2.92
CA LYS A 51 18.22 -2.00 -3.86
C LYS A 51 16.72 -2.09 -4.13
N GLN A 52 16.23 -3.27 -4.49
CA GLN A 52 14.81 -3.48 -4.79
C GLN A 52 13.91 -3.13 -3.59
N LEU A 53 14.26 -3.60 -2.39
CA LEU A 53 13.49 -3.30 -1.17
C LEU A 53 13.45 -1.80 -0.85
N ILE A 54 14.53 -1.07 -1.12
CA ILE A 54 14.58 0.39 -0.94
C ILE A 54 13.69 1.08 -1.97
N GLU A 55 13.73 0.66 -3.23
CA GLU A 55 12.88 1.19 -4.30
C GLU A 55 11.40 0.99 -3.99
N GLU A 56 11.00 -0.21 -3.55
CA GLU A 56 9.63 -0.52 -3.13
C GLU A 56 9.18 0.40 -1.97
N LYS A 57 10.06 0.64 -0.99
CA LYS A 57 9.77 1.54 0.14
C LYS A 57 9.61 3.00 -0.31
N LEU A 58 10.46 3.47 -1.23
CA LEU A 58 10.37 4.81 -1.78
C LEU A 58 9.08 5.01 -2.58
N THR A 59 8.67 4.02 -3.39
CA THR A 59 7.39 4.06 -4.10
C THR A 59 6.21 4.08 -3.13
N ALA A 60 6.24 3.28 -2.06
CA ALA A 60 5.19 3.31 -1.05
C ALA A 60 5.07 4.68 -0.36
N LEU A 61 6.19 5.34 -0.05
CA LEU A 61 6.21 6.70 0.52
C LEU A 61 5.69 7.76 -0.45
N GLN A 62 5.98 7.62 -1.75
CA GLN A 62 5.45 8.51 -2.78
C GLN A 62 3.93 8.33 -2.95
N MET A 63 3.45 7.08 -2.95
CA MET A 63 2.02 6.79 -3.01
C MET A 63 1.29 7.29 -1.77
N SER A 64 1.84 7.12 -0.56
CA SER A 64 1.20 7.64 0.66
C SER A 64 1.13 9.16 0.65
N ALA A 65 2.20 9.85 0.23
CA ALA A 65 2.19 11.30 0.12
C ALA A 65 1.20 11.81 -0.94
N ALA A 66 1.14 11.16 -2.11
CA ALA A 66 0.16 11.51 -3.15
C ALA A 66 -1.29 11.24 -2.71
N ILE A 67 -1.52 10.17 -1.93
CA ILE A 67 -2.83 9.89 -1.34
C ILE A 67 -3.15 10.93 -0.27
N GLU A 68 -2.22 11.32 0.61
CA GLU A 68 -2.44 12.37 1.60
C GLU A 68 -2.78 13.72 0.95
N GLU A 69 -2.10 14.10 -0.13
CA GLU A 69 -2.42 15.30 -0.91
C GLU A 69 -3.78 15.21 -1.62
N ALA A 70 -4.16 14.03 -2.12
CA ALA A 70 -5.43 13.83 -2.82
C ALA A 70 -6.63 13.61 -1.88
N ASN A 71 -6.40 13.20 -0.63
CA ASN A 71 -7.44 12.77 0.31
C ASN A 71 -7.73 13.82 1.39
N VAL A 72 -7.57 15.11 1.07
CA VAL A 72 -7.92 16.23 1.96
C VAL A 72 -9.39 16.61 1.75
N PHE A 73 -10.31 15.68 2.00
CA PHE A 73 -11.68 16.10 2.26
C PHE A 73 -11.71 16.84 3.61
N PRO A 74 -12.23 18.07 3.68
CA PRO A 74 -12.40 18.75 4.97
C PRO A 74 -13.20 17.87 5.94
N LEU A 75 -12.79 17.80 7.21
CA LEU A 75 -13.47 17.02 8.25
C LEU A 75 -15.01 17.21 8.29
N PRO A 76 -15.55 18.44 8.17
CA PRO A 76 -16.99 18.64 8.08
C PRO A 76 -17.64 17.96 6.87
N GLU A 77 -16.95 17.89 5.74
CA GLU A 77 -17.43 17.23 4.53
C GLU A 77 -17.45 15.70 4.71
N VAL A 78 -16.38 15.14 5.30
CA VAL A 78 -16.32 13.70 5.65
C VAL A 78 -17.46 13.31 6.59
N ALA A 79 -17.68 14.10 7.66
CA ALA A 79 -18.78 13.86 8.60
C ALA A 79 -20.15 13.97 7.92
N SER A 80 -20.32 14.96 7.03
CA SER A 80 -21.58 15.14 6.29
C SER A 80 -21.88 13.99 5.30
N ALA A 81 -20.86 13.27 4.84
CA ALA A 81 -21.00 12.15 3.92
C ALA A 81 -21.55 10.87 4.58
N ILE A 82 -21.47 10.75 5.91
CA ILE A 82 -21.92 9.56 6.66
C ILE A 82 -23.44 9.36 6.52
N GLU A 83 -24.23 10.42 6.68
CA GLU A 83 -25.70 10.31 6.67
C GLU A 83 -26.28 9.89 5.29
N PRO A 84 -25.81 10.42 4.15
CA PRO A 84 -26.12 9.87 2.84
C PRO A 84 -25.86 8.36 2.70
N VAL A 85 -24.71 7.87 3.19
CA VAL A 85 -24.38 6.43 3.15
C VAL A 85 -25.36 5.61 4.01
N ARG A 86 -25.64 6.06 5.24
CA ARG A 86 -26.66 5.45 6.11
C ARG A 86 -28.04 5.38 5.46
N SER A 87 -28.42 6.45 4.76
CA SER A 87 -29.68 6.51 4.01
C SER A 87 -29.76 5.45 2.92
N ILE A 88 -28.66 5.22 2.17
CA ILE A 88 -28.57 4.15 1.17
C ILE A 88 -28.72 2.78 1.84
N ILE A 89 -27.99 2.52 2.93
CA ILE A 89 -28.10 1.26 3.70
C ILE A 89 -29.56 1.01 4.12
N ARG A 90 -30.23 2.02 4.71
CA ARG A 90 -31.63 1.92 5.14
C ARG A 90 -32.56 1.63 3.97
N LYS A 91 -32.37 2.29 2.83
CA LYS A 91 -33.18 2.06 1.61
C LYS A 91 -32.97 0.64 1.07
N CYS A 92 -31.73 0.17 1.00
CA CYS A 92 -31.40 -1.19 0.58
C CYS A 92 -32.02 -2.23 1.50
N ARG A 93 -31.89 -2.07 2.82
CA ARG A 93 -32.55 -2.95 3.81
C ARG A 93 -34.07 -2.95 3.68
N LYS A 94 -34.68 -1.77 3.47
CA LYS A 94 -36.13 -1.67 3.28
C LYS A 94 -36.61 -2.32 1.98
N ALA A 95 -35.80 -2.28 0.93
CA ALA A 95 -36.10 -2.98 -0.32
C ALA A 95 -35.90 -4.50 -0.18
N GLN A 96 -34.82 -4.92 0.50
CA GLN A 96 -34.50 -6.30 0.80
C GLN A 96 -35.59 -6.96 1.65
N SER A 97 -36.13 -6.26 2.66
CA SER A 97 -37.17 -6.77 3.56
C SER A 97 -38.52 -7.07 2.88
N LYS A 98 -38.67 -6.77 1.58
CA LYS A 98 -39.87 -7.11 0.80
C LYS A 98 -39.82 -8.55 0.27
N TYR A 99 -38.70 -9.23 0.42
CA TYR A 99 -38.48 -10.57 -0.10
C TYR A 99 -38.14 -11.52 1.05
N GLU A 100 -38.52 -12.78 0.90
CA GLU A 100 -38.11 -13.83 1.83
C GLU A 100 -36.58 -14.01 1.81
N LYS A 101 -36.03 -14.32 2.99
CA LYS A 101 -34.59 -14.55 3.15
C LYS A 101 -34.14 -15.65 2.19
N GLU A 102 -32.91 -15.54 1.69
CA GLU A 102 -32.27 -16.52 0.79
C GLU A 102 -32.86 -16.58 -0.63
N THR A 103 -33.90 -15.82 -0.94
CA THR A 103 -34.36 -15.64 -2.32
C THR A 103 -33.34 -14.84 -3.14
N VAL A 104 -33.33 -15.03 -4.46
CA VAL A 104 -32.47 -14.26 -5.39
C VAL A 104 -32.67 -12.75 -5.21
N ASN A 105 -33.91 -12.30 -5.01
CA ASN A 105 -34.25 -10.89 -4.82
C ASN A 105 -33.82 -10.34 -3.45
N TYR A 106 -33.74 -11.17 -2.41
CA TYR A 106 -33.15 -10.78 -1.13
C TYR A 106 -31.62 -10.69 -1.25
N ASN A 107 -30.99 -11.73 -1.81
CA ASN A 107 -29.53 -11.87 -1.87
C ASN A 107 -28.86 -10.81 -2.74
N ARG A 108 -29.55 -10.27 -3.76
CA ARG A 108 -28.99 -9.20 -4.60
C ARG A 108 -28.66 -7.91 -3.83
N TYR A 109 -29.29 -7.66 -2.68
CA TYR A 109 -29.05 -6.47 -1.87
C TYR A 109 -27.87 -6.63 -0.90
N GLU A 110 -27.48 -7.86 -0.57
CA GLU A 110 -26.38 -8.13 0.38
C GLU A 110 -25.06 -7.47 -0.05
N PRO A 111 -24.58 -7.61 -1.30
CA PRO A 111 -23.33 -6.96 -1.72
C PRO A 111 -23.39 -5.43 -1.62
N MET A 112 -24.54 -4.84 -1.95
CA MET A 112 -24.72 -3.38 -1.89
C MET A 112 -24.76 -2.87 -0.45
N ILE A 113 -25.45 -3.59 0.45
CA ILE A 113 -25.48 -3.25 1.88
C ILE A 113 -24.07 -3.36 2.47
N HIS A 114 -23.36 -4.45 2.17
CA HIS A 114 -22.01 -4.68 2.68
C HIS A 114 -21.01 -3.61 2.21
N ALA A 115 -21.03 -3.26 0.91
CA ALA A 115 -20.18 -2.21 0.38
C ALA A 115 -20.43 -0.85 1.06
N MET A 116 -21.69 -0.51 1.33
CA MET A 116 -22.03 0.75 2.01
C MET A 116 -21.67 0.73 3.50
N GLN A 117 -21.74 -0.42 4.17
CA GLN A 117 -21.27 -0.57 5.55
C GLN A 117 -19.75 -0.37 5.65
N ILE A 118 -18.98 -0.90 4.70
CA ILE A 118 -17.53 -0.64 4.61
C ILE A 118 -17.28 0.86 4.39
N ALA A 119 -18.02 1.50 3.47
CA ALA A 119 -17.88 2.94 3.22
C ALA A 119 -18.21 3.78 4.46
N GLU A 120 -19.29 3.46 5.19
CA GLU A 120 -19.64 4.11 6.47
C GLU A 120 -18.50 3.97 7.49
N GLN A 121 -17.96 2.77 7.65
CA GLN A 121 -16.86 2.51 8.59
C GLN A 121 -15.60 3.32 8.25
N LEU A 122 -15.24 3.40 6.96
CA LEU A 122 -14.09 4.19 6.51
C LEU A 122 -14.29 5.69 6.76
N LEU A 123 -15.47 6.24 6.47
CA LEU A 123 -15.80 7.64 6.75
C LEU A 123 -15.76 7.95 8.24
N GLN A 124 -16.27 7.04 9.07
CA GLN A 124 -16.24 7.17 10.53
C GLN A 124 -14.79 7.17 11.06
N GLN A 125 -13.95 6.26 10.56
CA GLN A 125 -12.52 6.21 10.91
C GLN A 125 -11.79 7.49 10.50
N GLU A 126 -12.03 8.02 9.29
CA GLU A 126 -11.41 9.25 8.82
C GLU A 126 -11.87 10.47 9.63
N ALA A 127 -13.15 10.52 10.03
CA ALA A 127 -13.69 11.60 10.86
C ALA A 127 -13.16 11.57 12.32
N GLU A 128 -12.70 10.41 12.80
CA GLU A 128 -12.14 10.21 14.15
C GLU A 128 -10.61 10.34 14.20
N ALA A 129 -9.92 10.10 13.07
CA ALA A 129 -8.46 10.03 13.00
C ALA A 129 -7.74 11.38 12.76
N ARG A 130 -8.47 12.46 12.45
CA ARG A 130 -7.93 13.82 12.27
C ARG A 130 -8.52 14.80 13.28
#